data_AF-A0A6M8BDC4-F1
#
_entry.id   AF-A0A6M8BDC4-F1
#
_cell.length_a   1.000
_cell.length_b   1.000
_cell.length_c   1.000
_cell.angle_alpha   90.00
_cell.angle_beta   90.00
_cell.angle_gamma   90.00
#
_symmetry.space_group_name_H-M   'P 1'
#
loop_
_entity.id
_entity.type
_entity.pdbx_description
1 polymer ?
#
loop_
_entity_poly.entity_id
_entity_poly.type
_entity_poly.pdbx_seq_one_letter_code
_entity_poly.pdbx_strand_id
1 'polypeptide(L)'
;MAQQQKAQREDRGQCEFLIETCENLCREFDGTFLRIDKQNVPQAIAQIAAEYHITQIVIGESQQPTWKRLLKGSFTQKLMKHIHHQHIDLHIIATEK
;
A
#
# COMPACT_ATOMS: atom_id res chain seq x y z
N MET A 1 -8.23 -21.29 20.83
CA MET A 1 -7.64 -20.03 21.35
C MET A 1 -6.12 -19.94 21.11
N ALA A 2 -5.31 -20.91 21.54
CA ALA A 2 -3.84 -20.85 21.36
C ALA A 2 -3.35 -20.90 19.89
N GLN A 3 -4.07 -21.57 18.99
CA GLN A 3 -3.68 -21.68 17.58
C GLN A 3 -3.90 -20.38 16.78
N GLN A 4 -4.91 -19.57 17.13
CA GLN A 4 -5.15 -18.26 16.48
C GLN A 4 -4.10 -17.21 16.88
N GLN A 5 -3.59 -17.26 18.10
CA GLN A 5 -2.53 -16.36 18.56
C GLN A 5 -1.15 -16.67 17.95
N LYS A 6 -0.89 -17.93 17.58
CA LYS A 6 0.37 -18.34 16.95
C LYS A 6 0.45 -17.90 15.48
N ALA A 7 -0.64 -18.10 14.73
CA ALA A 7 -0.76 -17.61 13.36
C ALA A 7 -0.64 -16.07 13.26
N GLN A 8 -1.25 -15.32 14.20
CA GLN A 8 -1.12 -13.86 14.26
C GLN A 8 0.25 -13.34 14.72
N ARG A 9 1.08 -14.18 15.36
CA ARG A 9 2.46 -13.84 15.72
C ARG A 9 3.42 -14.14 14.57
N GLU A 10 3.22 -15.25 13.86
CA GLU A 10 3.98 -15.60 12.65
C GLU A 10 3.70 -14.62 11.50
N ASP A 11 2.44 -14.22 11.28
CA ASP A 11 2.03 -13.25 10.25
C ASP A 11 2.59 -11.83 10.50
N ARG A 12 2.69 -11.42 11.77
CA ARG A 12 3.34 -10.14 12.14
C ARG A 12 4.85 -10.15 11.92
N GLY A 13 5.52 -11.28 12.18
CA GLY A 13 6.94 -11.44 11.87
C GLY A 13 7.22 -11.35 10.37
N GLN A 14 6.32 -11.92 9.54
CA GLN A 14 6.42 -11.83 8.08
C GLN A 14 6.24 -10.39 7.54
N CYS A 15 5.32 -9.62 8.13
CA CYS A 15 5.11 -8.23 7.72
C CYS A 15 6.32 -7.32 8.04
N GLU A 16 6.95 -7.50 9.20
CA GLU A 16 8.13 -6.69 9.55
C GLU A 16 9.31 -7.00 8.63
N PHE A 17 9.54 -8.28 8.31
CA PHE A 17 10.56 -8.68 7.34
C PHE A 17 10.29 -8.11 5.93
N LEU A 18 9.02 -8.05 5.52
CA LEU A 18 8.64 -7.47 4.24
C LEU A 18 8.94 -5.96 4.19
N ILE A 19 8.66 -5.23 5.27
CA ILE A 19 8.95 -3.80 5.37
C ILE A 19 10.45 -3.55 5.26
N GLU A 20 11.25 -4.31 6.00
CA GLU A 20 12.72 -4.21 5.95
C GLU A 20 13.26 -4.53 4.55
N THR A 21 12.71 -5.55 3.89
CA THR A 21 13.07 -5.90 2.51
C THR A 21 12.75 -4.76 1.55
N CYS A 22 11.56 -4.17 1.64
CA CYS A 22 11.17 -3.02 0.81
C CYS A 22 12.06 -1.80 1.07
N GLU A 23 12.42 -1.53 2.31
CA GLU A 23 13.30 -0.41 2.67
C GLU A 23 14.70 -0.60 2.06
N ASN A 24 15.27 -1.81 2.17
CA ASN A 24 16.57 -2.12 1.60
C ASN A 24 16.57 -2.03 0.06
N LEU A 25 15.53 -2.55 -0.60
CA LEU A 25 15.37 -2.41 -2.05
C LEU A 25 15.25 -0.94 -2.45
N CYS A 26 14.44 -0.13 -1.77
CA CYS A 26 14.36 1.29 -2.05
C CYS A 26 15.73 1.98 -1.96
N ARG A 27 16.53 1.66 -0.93
CA ARG A 27 17.89 2.22 -0.79
C ARG A 27 18.83 1.76 -1.89
N GLU A 28 18.73 0.53 -2.38
CA GLU A 28 19.56 0.01 -3.48
C GLU A 28 19.34 0.75 -4.80
N PHE A 29 18.13 1.27 -5.02
CA PHE A 29 17.76 2.06 -6.20
C PHE A 29 17.74 3.58 -5.95
N ASP A 30 18.43 4.06 -4.91
CA ASP A 30 18.48 5.48 -4.50
C ASP A 30 17.09 6.13 -4.30
N GLY A 31 16.10 5.31 -3.94
CA GLY A 31 14.74 5.72 -3.66
C GLY A 31 14.55 6.23 -2.23
N THR A 32 13.56 7.10 -2.04
CA THR A 32 13.14 7.55 -0.69
C THR A 32 12.09 6.59 -0.13
N PHE A 33 12.38 6.00 1.03
CA PHE A 33 11.43 5.13 1.73
C PHE A 33 10.71 5.90 2.85
N LEU A 34 9.37 5.85 2.86
CA LEU A 34 8.54 6.50 3.86
C LEU A 34 7.71 5.45 4.62
N ARG A 35 7.93 5.33 5.94
CA ARG A 35 7.08 4.53 6.84
C ARG A 35 6.11 5.46 7.56
N ILE A 36 4.81 5.28 7.30
CA ILE A 36 3.76 6.14 7.82
C ILE A 36 2.74 5.29 8.57
N ASP A 37 2.57 5.59 9.86
CA ASP A 37 1.53 4.98 10.69
C ASP A 37 0.32 5.92 10.79
N LYS A 38 -0.70 5.66 9.96
CA LYS A 38 -1.95 6.42 9.92
C LYS A 38 -3.12 5.46 9.75
N GLN A 39 -4.21 5.72 10.48
CA GLN A 39 -5.44 4.93 10.41
C GLN A 39 -6.12 5.01 9.03
N ASN A 40 -6.06 6.17 8.35
CA ASN A 40 -6.65 6.38 7.03
C ASN A 40 -5.58 6.35 5.93
N VAL A 41 -5.28 5.16 5.44
CA VAL A 41 -4.24 4.92 4.42
C VAL A 41 -4.49 5.72 3.12
N PRO A 42 -5.70 5.72 2.50
CA PRO A 42 -5.96 6.54 1.30
C PRO A 42 -5.67 8.03 1.47
N GLN A 43 -6.05 8.59 2.62
CA GLN A 43 -5.81 10.00 2.91
C GLN A 43 -4.32 10.28 3.13
N ALA A 44 -3.62 9.41 3.86
CA ALA A 44 -2.19 9.55 4.09
C ALA A 44 -1.40 9.52 2.78
N ILE A 45 -1.72 8.58 1.87
CA ILE A 45 -1.12 8.52 0.53
C ILE A 45 -1.37 9.82 -0.22
N ALA A 46 -2.61 10.32 -0.23
CA ALA A 46 -2.95 11.55 -0.95
C ALA A 46 -2.26 12.80 -0.37
N GLN A 47 -2.04 12.87 0.94
CA GLN A 47 -1.31 13.96 1.58
C GLN A 47 0.17 13.96 1.20
N ILE A 48 0.82 12.79 1.25
CA ILE A 48 2.22 12.65 0.84
C ILE A 48 2.37 12.92 -0.66
N ALA A 49 1.44 12.44 -1.47
CA ALA A 49 1.47 12.70 -2.90
C ALA A 49 1.38 14.21 -3.21
N ALA A 50 0.58 14.96 -2.45
CA ALA A 50 0.52 16.42 -2.53
C ALA A 50 1.84 17.08 -2.11
N GLU A 51 2.38 16.68 -0.95
CA GLU A 51 3.59 17.24 -0.34
C GLU A 51 4.83 17.06 -1.21
N TYR A 52 4.96 15.88 -1.83
CA TYR A 52 6.09 15.51 -2.67
C TYR A 52 5.82 15.73 -4.17
N HIS A 53 4.69 16.36 -4.54
CA HIS A 53 4.30 16.61 -5.92
C HIS A 53 4.36 15.37 -6.82
N ILE A 54 3.90 14.24 -6.30
CA ILE A 54 3.88 12.96 -7.00
C ILE A 54 2.87 13.02 -8.14
N THR A 55 3.31 12.66 -9.36
CA THR A 55 2.45 12.67 -10.55
C THR A 55 1.79 11.33 -10.82
N GLN A 56 2.36 10.24 -10.31
CA GLN A 56 1.90 8.88 -10.56
C GLN A 56 2.02 8.01 -9.32
N ILE A 57 0.96 7.28 -9.01
CA ILE A 57 0.92 6.26 -7.98
C ILE A 57 0.76 4.90 -8.64
N VAL A 58 1.69 3.98 -8.37
CA VAL A 58 1.61 2.59 -8.84
C VAL A 58 1.26 1.69 -7.67
N ILE A 59 0.24 0.85 -7.83
CA ILE A 59 -0.20 -0.10 -6.80
C ILE A 59 -0.25 -1.50 -7.40
N GLY A 60 0.43 -2.45 -6.75
CA GLY A 60 0.32 -3.87 -7.10
C GLY A 60 -1.00 -4.48 -6.61
N GLU A 61 -1.65 -5.28 -7.45
CA GLU A 61 -2.78 -6.10 -7.05
C GLU A 61 -2.28 -7.24 -6.13
N SER A 62 -2.88 -7.36 -4.94
CA SER A 62 -2.61 -8.48 -4.06
C SER A 62 -3.35 -9.73 -4.55
N GLN A 63 -2.66 -10.88 -4.68
CA GLN A 63 -3.28 -12.18 -5.02
C GLN A 63 -4.23 -12.75 -3.93
N GLN A 64 -4.49 -11.98 -2.86
CA GLN A 64 -5.36 -12.37 -1.77
C GLN A 64 -6.84 -12.51 -2.21
N PRO A 65 -7.55 -13.59 -1.85
CA PRO A 65 -8.93 -13.86 -2.28
C PRO A 65 -9.97 -12.85 -1.76
N THR A 66 -9.61 -11.98 -0.81
CA THR A 66 -10.52 -11.01 -0.16
C THR A 66 -10.27 -9.54 -0.55
N TRP A 67 -9.10 -9.18 -1.10
CA TRP A 67 -8.91 -7.88 -1.79
C TRP A 67 -9.81 -7.78 -3.05
N LYS A 68 -10.11 -8.93 -3.70
CA LYS A 68 -11.11 -9.10 -4.78
C LYS A 68 -12.53 -8.62 -4.45
N ARG A 69 -12.93 -8.58 -3.17
CA ARG A 69 -14.29 -8.15 -2.76
C ARG A 69 -14.36 -6.67 -2.34
N LEU A 70 -13.22 -6.06 -2.04
CA LEU A 70 -13.11 -4.69 -1.50
C LEU A 70 -12.59 -3.67 -2.53
N LEU A 71 -11.86 -4.10 -3.57
CA LEU A 71 -11.25 -3.21 -4.58
C LEU A 71 -12.22 -2.61 -5.60
N LYS A 72 -13.35 -3.27 -5.88
CA LYS A 72 -14.37 -2.66 -6.77
C LYS A 72 -15.00 -1.39 -6.20
N GLY A 73 -14.77 -1.04 -4.92
CA GLY A 73 -15.17 0.28 -4.46
C GLY A 73 -14.77 0.85 -3.10
N SER A 74 -13.91 0.23 -2.29
CA SER A 74 -13.63 0.78 -0.94
C SER A 74 -12.29 1.50 -0.82
N PHE A 75 -11.17 0.93 -1.28
CA PHE A 75 -9.85 1.56 -1.16
C PHE A 75 -9.55 2.45 -2.36
N THR A 76 -9.52 1.88 -3.57
CA THR A 76 -9.21 2.59 -4.81
C THR A 76 -10.15 3.78 -5.02
N GLN A 77 -11.46 3.61 -4.78
CA GLN A 77 -12.40 4.74 -4.86
C GLN A 77 -12.14 5.83 -3.82
N LYS A 78 -11.77 5.48 -2.58
CA LYS A 78 -11.42 6.47 -1.55
C LYS A 78 -10.15 7.21 -1.94
N LEU A 79 -9.13 6.49 -2.41
CA LEU A 79 -7.89 7.09 -2.87
C LEU A 79 -8.16 8.01 -4.07
N MET A 80 -8.95 7.55 -5.05
CA MET A 80 -9.32 8.35 -6.21
C MET A 80 -10.07 9.62 -5.83
N LYS A 81 -11.00 9.58 -4.86
CA LYS A 81 -11.64 10.78 -4.34
C LYS A 81 -10.65 11.80 -3.78
N HIS A 82 -9.56 11.34 -3.15
CA HIS A 82 -8.56 12.23 -2.57
C HIS A 82 -7.55 12.77 -3.60
N ILE A 83 -7.20 12.00 -4.63
CA ILE A 83 -6.15 12.39 -5.59
C ILE A 83 -6.69 12.97 -6.90
N HIS A 84 -7.98 12.81 -7.22
CA HIS A 84 -8.55 13.31 -8.48
C HIS A 84 -8.40 14.83 -8.65
N HIS A 85 -8.54 15.59 -7.57
CA HIS A 85 -8.35 17.05 -7.58
C HIS A 85 -6.87 17.48 -7.70
N GLN A 86 -5.93 16.54 -7.57
CA GLN A 86 -4.50 16.80 -7.56
C GLN A 86 -3.84 16.47 -8.92
N HIS A 87 -4.62 15.99 -9.91
CA HIS A 87 -4.13 15.57 -11.23
C HIS A 87 -3.04 14.47 -11.15
N ILE A 88 -3.25 13.50 -10.27
CA ILE A 88 -2.32 12.37 -10.05
C ILE A 88 -2.91 11.12 -10.72
N ASP A 89 -2.08 10.45 -11.51
CA ASP A 89 -2.46 9.22 -12.18
C ASP A 89 -2.35 8.02 -11.23
N LEU A 90 -3.34 7.13 -11.25
CA LEU A 90 -3.33 5.87 -10.50
C LEU A 90 -3.20 4.69 -11.46
N HIS A 91 -2.08 3.99 -11.40
CA HIS A 91 -1.81 2.79 -12.19
C HIS A 91 -1.87 1.54 -11.31
N ILE A 92 -2.75 0.60 -11.65
CA ILE A 92 -2.90 -0.67 -10.92
C ILE A 92 -2.27 -1.77 -11.76
N ILE A 93 -1.24 -2.41 -11.21
CA ILE A 93 -0.55 -3.53 -11.87
C ILE A 93 -1.13 -4.83 -11.30
N ALA A 94 -1.86 -5.56 -12.13
CA ALA A 94 -2.27 -6.92 -11.83
C ALA A 94 -1.08 -7.86 -12.06
N THR A 95 -0.75 -8.72 -11.09
CA THR A 95 0.15 -9.85 -11.36
C THR A 95 -0.69 -10.99 -11.93
N GLU A 96 -0.62 -11.19 -13.24
CA GLU A 96 -1.12 -12.41 -13.87
C GLU A 96 -0.24 -13.61 -13.46
N LYS A 97 -0.88 -14.76 -13.27
CA LYS A 97 -0.20 -16.06 -13.25
C LYS A 97 -0.50 -16.75 -14.57
#